data_AF-A0A1Y2BX33-F1
#
_entry.id   AF-A0A1Y2BX33-F1
#
_cell.length_a   1.000
_cell.length_b   1.000
_cell.length_c   1.000
_cell.angle_alpha   90.00
_cell.angle_beta   90.00
_cell.angle_gamma   90.00
#
_symmetry.space_group_name_H-M   'P 1'
#
loop_
_entity.id
_entity.type
_entity.pdbx_description
1 polymer ?
#
loop_
_entity_poly.entity_id
_entity_poly.type
_entity_poly.pdbx_seq_one_letter_code
_entity_poly.pdbx_strand_id
1 'polypeptide(L)'
;MLIKRFMAVKSQVGSAKHQFALMTFVHETVWNCPITPEPELVAKSLDQINSTEEMVSWDADSLFDTLIEKAPDAENPEYVLRVILLYFRSTPPTFTAEKATEFCKRKACFIDTLYVHDKASDYKELVQSVYDRLHELSESSVEGSCYIQETSFYKKYVSLFARLLAHPLQRKVDGYLGLEPHGGKQDDDMDVIEVL
;
A
#
# COMPACT_ATOMS: atom_id res chain seq x y z
N MET A 1 -15.98 -1.57 1.24
CA MET A 1 -16.22 -2.66 2.23
C MET A 1 -14.93 -3.34 2.71
N LEU A 2 -13.95 -3.65 1.83
CA LEU A 2 -12.72 -4.35 2.25
C LEU A 2 -11.75 -3.49 3.07
N ILE A 3 -11.48 -2.25 2.65
CA ILE A 3 -10.62 -1.31 3.39
C ILE A 3 -11.09 -1.15 4.84
N LYS A 4 -12.38 -0.90 5.05
CA LYS A 4 -12.98 -0.81 6.40
C LYS A 4 -12.80 -2.09 7.22
N ARG A 5 -12.95 -3.27 6.60
CA ARG A 5 -12.71 -4.56 7.28
C ARG A 5 -11.25 -4.76 7.63
N PHE A 6 -10.33 -4.38 6.73
CA PHE A 6 -8.90 -4.44 7.00
C PHE A 6 -8.53 -3.58 8.21
N MET A 7 -8.98 -2.32 8.26
CA MET A 7 -8.73 -1.46 9.42
C MET A 7 -9.30 -2.08 10.71
N ALA A 8 -10.55 -2.53 10.68
CA ALA A 8 -11.19 -3.15 11.84
C ALA A 8 -10.43 -4.39 12.36
N VAL A 9 -9.91 -5.23 11.46
CA VAL A 9 -9.11 -6.41 11.84
C VAL A 9 -7.73 -6.00 12.32
N LYS A 10 -7.04 -5.08 11.64
CA LYS A 10 -5.71 -4.60 12.03
C LYS A 10 -5.72 -3.94 13.41
N SER A 11 -6.74 -3.13 13.72
CA SER A 11 -6.92 -2.54 15.05
C SER A 11 -7.10 -3.57 16.18
N GLN A 12 -7.38 -4.83 15.86
CA GLN A 12 -7.62 -5.91 16.83
C GLN A 12 -6.50 -6.94 16.89
N VAL A 13 -5.56 -6.93 15.94
CA VAL A 13 -4.54 -7.98 15.77
C VAL A 13 -3.16 -7.44 16.11
N GLY A 14 -2.47 -8.12 17.02
CA GLY A 14 -1.10 -7.79 17.44
C GLY A 14 -1.04 -6.89 18.68
N SER A 15 0.18 -6.68 19.18
CA SER A 15 0.53 -5.74 20.25
C SER A 15 0.75 -4.31 19.74
N ALA A 16 1.02 -4.15 18.45
CA ALA A 16 1.30 -2.87 17.80
C ALA A 16 0.09 -1.93 17.79
N LYS A 17 0.30 -0.63 18.03
CA LYS A 17 -0.75 0.38 17.91
C LYS A 17 -0.83 0.86 16.47
N HIS A 18 -1.69 0.21 15.71
CA HIS A 18 -1.94 0.58 14.33
C HIS A 18 -2.56 1.98 14.21
N GLN A 19 -1.99 2.79 13.33
CA GLN A 19 -2.56 4.07 12.89
C GLN A 19 -2.84 4.01 11.39
N PHE A 20 -3.80 4.80 10.95
CA PHE A 20 -4.31 4.77 9.58
C PHE A 20 -4.35 6.17 8.99
N ALA A 21 -4.07 6.28 7.69
CA ALA A 21 -4.33 7.46 6.88
C ALA A 21 -5.04 7.04 5.59
N LEU A 22 -5.64 8.00 4.90
CA LEU A 22 -6.28 7.77 3.60
C LEU A 22 -5.84 8.82 2.60
N MET A 23 -5.38 8.33 1.45
CA MET A 23 -5.05 9.13 0.30
C MET A 23 -5.86 8.66 -0.92
N THR A 24 -6.09 9.60 -1.84
CA THR A 24 -6.64 9.30 -3.15
C THR A 24 -5.73 9.91 -4.19
N PHE A 25 -5.76 9.33 -5.38
CA PHE A 25 -5.01 9.84 -6.51
C PHE A 25 -5.92 9.93 -7.73
N VAL A 26 -5.98 11.13 -8.31
CA VAL A 26 -6.73 11.42 -9.54
C VAL A 26 -5.75 11.92 -10.60
N HIS A 27 -5.30 13.16 -10.49
CA HIS A 27 -4.14 13.67 -11.21
C HIS A 27 -2.92 13.67 -10.28
N GLU A 28 -3.10 14.30 -9.12
CA GLU A 28 -2.15 14.35 -8.02
C GLU A 28 -2.71 13.58 -6.82
N THR A 29 -1.85 13.37 -5.83
CA THR A 29 -2.19 12.69 -4.59
C THR A 29 -2.79 13.67 -3.59
N VAL A 30 -3.95 13.31 -3.03
CA VAL A 30 -4.69 14.11 -2.05
C VAL A 30 -4.72 13.36 -0.73
N TRP A 31 -4.34 14.03 0.36
CA TRP A 31 -4.40 13.48 1.71
C TRP A 31 -5.80 13.69 2.31
N ASN A 32 -6.71 12.74 2.09
CA ASN A 32 -8.10 12.84 2.51
C ASN A 32 -8.29 12.74 4.02
N CYS A 33 -7.49 11.91 4.71
CA CYS A 33 -7.57 11.71 6.15
C CYS A 33 -6.17 11.65 6.77
N PRO A 34 -5.80 12.60 7.66
CA PRO A 34 -4.56 12.57 8.45
C PRO A 34 -4.36 11.26 9.20
N ILE A 35 -3.11 10.98 9.59
CA ILE A 35 -2.77 9.81 10.40
C ILE A 35 -3.57 9.85 11.71
N THR A 36 -4.26 8.75 12.01
CA THR A 36 -5.08 8.64 13.20
C THR A 36 -5.15 7.20 13.70
N PRO A 37 -5.19 6.96 15.03
CA PRO A 37 -5.51 5.64 15.58
C PRO A 37 -7.01 5.28 15.47
N GLU A 38 -7.87 6.19 15.01
CA GLU A 38 -9.32 6.01 14.94
C GLU A 38 -9.77 5.58 13.52
N PRO A 39 -9.94 4.26 13.25
CA PRO A 39 -10.31 3.77 11.93
C PRO A 39 -11.69 4.25 11.47
N GLU A 40 -12.57 4.66 12.38
CA GLU A 40 -13.87 5.23 12.06
C GLU A 40 -13.76 6.58 11.34
N LEU A 41 -12.76 7.41 11.67
CA LEU A 41 -12.54 8.69 10.99
C LEU A 41 -12.08 8.48 9.56
N VAL A 42 -11.19 7.51 9.35
CA VAL A 42 -10.73 7.09 8.02
C VAL A 42 -11.89 6.50 7.23
N ALA A 43 -12.72 5.67 7.85
CA ALA A 43 -13.90 5.08 7.21
C ALA A 43 -14.93 6.13 6.79
N LYS A 44 -15.14 7.18 7.59
CA LYS A 44 -16.01 8.33 7.23
C LYS A 44 -15.44 9.11 6.06
N SER A 45 -14.12 9.35 6.07
CA SER A 45 -13.43 10.05 4.97
C SER A 45 -13.54 9.24 3.67
N LEU A 46 -13.42 7.91 3.76
CA LEU A 46 -13.61 6.99 2.63
C LEU A 46 -15.00 7.09 2.02
N ASP A 47 -16.05 7.23 2.83
CA ASP A 47 -17.43 7.36 2.35
C ASP A 47 -17.72 8.69 1.67
N GLN A 48 -16.87 9.70 1.86
CA GLN A 48 -17.00 11.04 1.26
C GLN A 48 -16.24 11.17 -0.07
N ILE A 49 -15.44 10.18 -0.45
CA ILE A 49 -14.74 10.18 -1.73
C ILE A 49 -15.75 9.97 -2.85
N ASN A 50 -15.91 11.00 -3.67
CA ASN A 50 -16.73 10.92 -4.88
C ASN A 50 -15.94 10.25 -6.00
N SER A 51 -16.65 9.52 -6.86
CA SER A 51 -16.08 9.04 -8.13
C SER A 51 -15.66 10.24 -8.97
N THR A 52 -14.36 10.37 -9.21
CA THR A 52 -13.82 11.38 -10.11
C THR A 52 -13.84 10.88 -11.55
N GLU A 53 -13.78 11.82 -12.49
CA GLU A 53 -13.74 11.53 -13.92
C GLU A 53 -12.54 10.63 -14.28
N GLU A 54 -12.71 9.81 -15.32
CA GLU A 54 -11.63 9.00 -15.87
C GLU A 54 -10.51 9.90 -16.38
N MET A 55 -9.34 9.82 -15.73
CA MET A 55 -8.15 10.54 -16.14
C MET A 55 -7.08 9.61 -16.68
N VAL A 56 -6.34 10.13 -17.66
CA VAL A 56 -5.41 9.39 -18.53
C VAL A 56 -4.12 8.97 -17.81
N SER A 57 -3.68 9.69 -16.77
CA SER A 57 -2.47 9.35 -16.02
C SER A 57 -2.55 9.84 -14.57
N TRP A 58 -1.75 9.23 -13.71
CA TRP A 58 -1.51 9.69 -12.34
C TRP A 58 -0.03 9.97 -12.17
N ASP A 59 0.27 11.16 -11.65
CA ASP A 59 1.61 11.51 -11.21
C ASP A 59 1.91 10.89 -9.84
N ALA A 60 2.56 9.75 -9.83
CA ALA A 60 2.97 9.06 -8.62
C ALA A 60 4.13 9.76 -7.90
N ASP A 61 4.83 10.72 -8.51
CA ASP A 61 5.80 11.53 -7.76
C ASP A 61 5.10 12.37 -6.67
N SER A 62 3.88 12.83 -6.94
CA SER A 62 3.06 13.55 -5.94
C SER A 62 2.76 12.72 -4.69
N LEU A 63 2.72 11.39 -4.79
CA LEU A 63 2.54 10.49 -3.62
C LEU A 63 3.75 10.59 -2.71
N PHE A 64 4.95 10.48 -3.29
CA PHE A 64 6.19 10.55 -2.55
C PHE A 64 6.40 11.92 -1.94
N ASP A 65 6.15 12.99 -2.69
CA ASP A 65 6.25 14.36 -2.16
C ASP A 65 5.33 14.54 -0.94
N THR A 66 4.09 14.05 -1.04
CA THR A 66 3.13 14.18 0.06
C THR A 66 3.52 13.31 1.27
N LEU A 67 4.00 12.08 1.05
CA LEU A 67 4.48 11.21 2.13
C LEU A 67 5.74 11.77 2.78
N ILE A 68 6.64 12.37 1.99
CA ILE A 68 7.87 12.99 2.48
C ILE A 68 7.55 14.16 3.40
N GLU A 69 6.55 14.97 3.04
CA GLU A 69 6.10 16.15 3.78
C GLU A 69 5.27 15.80 5.03
N LYS A 70 4.35 14.83 4.93
CA LYS A 70 3.28 14.62 5.93
C LYS A 70 3.41 13.36 6.77
N ALA A 71 4.13 12.34 6.29
CA ALA A 71 4.40 11.18 7.13
C ALA A 71 5.38 11.60 8.25
N PRO A 72 5.35 10.95 9.42
CA PRO A 72 6.29 11.23 10.48
C PRO A 72 7.74 10.97 10.02
N ASP A 73 8.70 11.46 10.78
CA ASP A 73 10.12 11.31 10.45
C ASP A 73 10.53 9.84 10.45
N ALA A 74 10.87 9.33 9.27
CA ALA A 74 11.23 7.92 9.07
C ALA A 74 12.59 7.53 9.68
N GLU A 75 13.28 8.48 10.32
CA GLU A 75 14.43 8.18 11.18
C GLU A 75 14.03 7.76 12.60
N ASN A 76 12.76 7.96 13.00
CA ASN A 76 12.26 7.47 14.27
C ASN A 76 12.13 5.94 14.23
N PRO A 77 12.92 5.19 15.05
CA PRO A 77 12.91 3.73 15.03
C PRO A 77 11.67 3.10 15.68
N GLU A 78 10.69 3.89 16.13
CA GLU A 78 9.54 3.40 16.89
C GLU A 78 8.34 2.96 16.03
N TYR A 79 8.38 3.17 14.70
CA TYR A 79 7.28 2.77 13.83
C TYR A 79 7.70 2.27 12.45
N VAL A 80 6.78 1.56 11.80
CA VAL A 80 6.84 1.10 10.42
C VAL A 80 5.83 1.87 9.58
N LEU A 81 6.26 2.48 8.48
CA LEU A 81 5.37 3.11 7.51
C LEU A 81 5.06 2.12 6.39
N ARG A 82 3.78 1.89 6.13
CA ARG A 82 3.33 1.02 5.06
C ARG A 82 2.28 1.70 4.21
N VAL A 83 2.57 1.81 2.92
CA VAL A 83 1.64 2.29 1.90
C VAL A 83 0.99 1.07 1.24
N ILE A 84 -0.34 1.04 1.20
CA ILE A 84 -1.12 0.02 0.50
C ILE A 84 -1.77 0.67 -0.72
N LEU A 85 -1.11 0.55 -1.87
CA LEU A 85 -1.58 1.08 -3.14
C LEU A 85 -2.58 0.13 -3.80
N LEU A 86 -3.83 0.57 -3.89
CA LEU A 86 -4.87 -0.13 -4.65
C LEU A 86 -5.00 0.50 -6.04
N TYR A 87 -4.46 -0.16 -7.06
CA TYR A 87 -4.43 0.37 -8.42
C TYR A 87 -5.53 -0.26 -9.28
N PHE A 88 -6.36 0.58 -9.91
CA PHE A 88 -7.51 0.13 -10.72
C PHE A 88 -7.49 0.65 -12.16
N ARG A 89 -6.45 1.40 -12.56
CA ARG A 89 -6.40 2.03 -13.89
C ARG A 89 -5.73 1.15 -14.92
N SER A 90 -6.11 1.34 -16.18
CA SER A 90 -5.50 0.67 -17.34
C SER A 90 -4.28 1.40 -17.91
N THR A 91 -3.91 2.53 -17.31
CA THR A 91 -2.81 3.40 -17.74
C THR A 91 -1.68 3.33 -16.72
N PRO A 92 -0.41 3.29 -17.11
CA PRO A 92 0.70 3.20 -16.15
C PRO A 92 0.84 4.52 -15.35
N PRO A 93 1.29 4.47 -14.08
CA PRO A 93 1.65 5.66 -13.33
C PRO A 93 2.95 6.29 -13.84
N THR A 94 3.05 7.61 -13.76
CA THR A 94 4.28 8.36 -14.08
C THR A 94 5.02 8.71 -12.80
N PHE A 95 6.33 8.46 -12.75
CA PHE A 95 7.18 8.85 -11.61
C PHE A 95 8.65 8.90 -12.04
N THR A 96 9.52 9.42 -11.19
CA THR A 96 10.97 9.36 -11.35
C THR A 96 11.53 8.27 -10.43
N ALA A 97 12.42 7.41 -10.96
CA ALA A 97 13.01 6.33 -10.17
C ALA A 97 13.77 6.87 -8.96
N GLU A 98 14.33 8.07 -9.09
CA GLU A 98 15.03 8.79 -8.04
C GLU A 98 14.13 9.08 -6.83
N LYS A 99 12.91 9.58 -7.05
CA LYS A 99 11.96 9.88 -5.96
C LYS A 99 11.44 8.63 -5.27
N ALA A 100 11.08 7.61 -6.04
CA ALA A 100 10.68 6.32 -5.49
C ALA A 100 11.82 5.73 -4.63
N THR A 101 13.05 5.78 -5.12
CA THR A 101 14.24 5.33 -4.39
C THR A 101 14.50 6.17 -3.14
N GLU A 102 14.36 7.50 -3.20
CA GLU A 102 14.55 8.39 -2.05
C GLU A 102 13.57 8.06 -0.92
N PHE A 103 12.29 7.90 -1.25
CA PHE A 103 11.30 7.49 -0.27
C PHE A 103 11.61 6.11 0.30
N CYS A 104 11.99 5.15 -0.54
CA CYS A 104 12.26 3.79 -0.11
C CYS A 104 13.57 3.63 0.68
N LYS A 105 14.51 4.57 0.60
CA LYS A 105 15.72 4.62 1.45
C LYS A 105 15.40 4.91 2.91
N ARG A 106 14.22 5.47 3.20
CA ARG A 106 13.74 5.67 4.56
C ARG A 106 13.65 4.32 5.28
N LYS A 107 14.08 4.28 6.54
CA LYS A 107 14.01 3.04 7.33
C LYS A 107 12.53 2.64 7.51
N ALA A 108 12.29 1.33 7.53
CA ALA A 108 10.98 0.75 7.83
C ALA A 108 9.83 1.31 6.96
N CYS A 109 10.08 1.59 5.68
CA CYS A 109 9.06 2.00 4.71
C CYS A 109 8.75 0.85 3.72
N PHE A 110 7.46 0.60 3.48
CA PHE A 110 6.97 -0.49 2.63
C PHE A 110 5.90 0.04 1.66
N ILE A 111 5.90 -0.43 0.42
CA ILE A 111 4.88 -0.11 -0.57
C ILE A 111 4.30 -1.41 -1.12
N ASP A 112 3.14 -1.80 -0.62
CA ASP A 112 2.39 -2.91 -1.19
C ASP A 112 1.47 -2.42 -2.29
N THR A 113 1.47 -3.13 -3.41
CA THR A 113 0.61 -2.83 -4.54
C THR A 113 -0.33 -3.99 -4.83
N LEU A 114 -1.62 -3.68 -4.92
CA LEU A 114 -2.64 -4.58 -5.43
C LEU A 114 -3.24 -3.97 -6.70
N TYR A 115 -2.81 -4.48 -7.84
CA TYR A 115 -3.31 -4.10 -9.14
C TYR A 115 -4.54 -4.94 -9.51
N VAL A 116 -5.66 -4.26 -9.77
CA VAL A 116 -6.91 -4.87 -10.21
C VAL A 116 -7.27 -4.32 -11.58
N HIS A 117 -7.51 -5.20 -12.54
CA HIS A 117 -7.76 -4.81 -13.93
C HIS A 117 -8.84 -5.67 -14.56
N ASP A 118 -9.42 -5.22 -15.67
CA ASP A 118 -10.34 -6.06 -16.44
C ASP A 118 -9.61 -7.20 -17.16
N LYS A 119 -10.36 -8.19 -17.65
CA LYS A 119 -9.76 -9.32 -18.37
C LYS A 119 -8.88 -8.82 -19.51
N ALA A 120 -7.61 -9.22 -19.46
CA ALA A 120 -6.57 -8.76 -20.38
C ALA A 120 -6.70 -9.30 -21.82
N SER A 121 -7.84 -9.89 -22.21
CA SER A 121 -7.99 -10.56 -23.51
C SER A 121 -7.66 -9.66 -24.69
N ASP A 122 -8.00 -8.37 -24.58
CA ASP A 122 -7.87 -7.39 -25.67
C ASP A 122 -6.82 -6.30 -25.38
N TYR A 123 -6.25 -6.28 -24.17
CA TYR A 123 -5.36 -5.19 -23.70
C TYR A 123 -4.15 -5.70 -22.90
N LYS A 124 -3.66 -6.91 -23.21
CA LYS A 124 -2.57 -7.57 -22.48
C LYS A 124 -1.30 -6.71 -22.36
N GLU A 125 -0.90 -6.04 -23.43
CA GLU A 125 0.30 -5.19 -23.44
C GLU A 125 0.16 -3.98 -22.49
N LEU A 126 -1.04 -3.39 -22.40
CA LEU A 126 -1.32 -2.30 -21.47
C LEU A 126 -1.28 -2.79 -20.02
N VAL A 127 -1.93 -3.93 -19.72
CA VAL A 127 -1.91 -4.53 -18.38
C VAL A 127 -0.47 -4.85 -17.95
N GLN A 128 0.33 -5.42 -18.85
CA GLN A 128 1.74 -5.70 -18.58
C GLN A 128 2.53 -4.40 -18.32
N SER A 129 2.33 -3.38 -19.15
CA SER A 129 2.99 -2.07 -18.97
C SER A 129 2.64 -1.42 -17.63
N VAL A 130 1.38 -1.53 -17.18
CA VAL A 130 0.96 -1.05 -15.85
C VAL A 130 1.65 -1.86 -14.76
N TYR A 131 1.62 -3.19 -14.88
CA TYR A 131 2.23 -4.08 -13.89
C TYR A 131 3.74 -3.83 -13.76
N ASP A 132 4.47 -3.77 -14.87
CA ASP A 132 5.91 -3.51 -14.90
C ASP A 132 6.22 -2.17 -14.22
N ARG A 133 5.43 -1.15 -14.54
CA ARG A 133 5.64 0.19 -13.98
C ARG A 133 5.33 0.26 -12.48
N LEU A 134 4.33 -0.48 -12.01
CA LEU A 134 4.07 -0.65 -10.57
C LEU A 134 5.16 -1.50 -9.91
N HIS A 135 5.77 -2.44 -10.62
CA HIS A 135 6.87 -3.26 -10.11
C HIS A 135 8.11 -2.42 -9.83
N GLU A 136 8.48 -1.52 -10.74
CA GLU A 136 9.58 -0.56 -10.57
C GLU A 136 9.41 0.32 -9.31
N LEU A 137 8.16 0.64 -8.94
CA LEU A 137 7.84 1.34 -7.69
C LEU A 137 8.26 0.54 -6.46
N SER A 138 8.09 -0.79 -6.53
CA SER A 138 8.42 -1.72 -5.44
C SER A 138 9.88 -2.17 -5.43
N GLU A 139 10.56 -2.22 -6.59
CA GLU A 139 11.99 -2.52 -6.70
C GLU A 139 12.86 -1.45 -6.03
N SER A 140 12.33 -0.23 -5.90
CA SER A 140 12.98 0.84 -5.16
C SER A 140 13.10 0.55 -3.65
N SER A 141 12.29 -0.39 -3.12
CA SER A 141 12.32 -0.86 -1.73
C SER A 141 13.37 -1.94 -1.50
N VAL A 142 13.61 -2.29 -0.23
CA VAL A 142 14.48 -3.44 0.11
C VAL A 142 13.99 -4.68 -0.64
N GLU A 143 14.87 -5.33 -1.40
CA GLU A 143 14.53 -6.45 -2.27
C GLU A 143 13.76 -7.54 -1.50
N GLY A 144 12.59 -7.92 -2.02
CA GLY A 144 11.74 -8.94 -1.39
C GLY A 144 11.08 -8.51 -0.08
N SER A 145 10.81 -7.21 0.13
CA SER A 145 10.10 -6.70 1.32
C SER A 145 8.64 -6.30 1.05
N CYS A 146 8.29 -6.03 -0.21
CA CYS A 146 7.00 -5.49 -0.64
C CYS A 146 6.17 -6.53 -1.41
N TYR A 147 4.85 -6.50 -1.22
CA TYR A 147 3.94 -7.31 -2.03
C TYR A 147 3.54 -6.54 -3.29
N ILE A 148 3.82 -7.10 -4.46
CA ILE A 148 3.14 -6.74 -5.70
C ILE A 148 2.22 -7.89 -6.12
N GLN A 149 0.93 -7.60 -6.24
CA GLN A 149 -0.09 -8.59 -6.54
C GLN A 149 -1.02 -8.06 -7.62
N GLU A 150 -1.41 -8.94 -8.55
CA GLU A 150 -2.28 -8.61 -9.68
C GLU A 150 -3.49 -9.54 -9.71
N THR A 151 -4.66 -9.01 -10.08
CA THR A 151 -5.78 -9.86 -10.46
C THR A 151 -6.80 -9.18 -11.37
N SER A 152 -7.39 -9.98 -12.26
CA SER A 152 -8.63 -9.63 -12.99
C SER A 152 -9.88 -10.32 -12.44
N PHE A 153 -9.77 -10.97 -11.27
CA PHE A 153 -10.86 -11.77 -10.72
C PHE A 153 -11.25 -11.31 -9.32
N TYR A 154 -12.48 -10.84 -9.18
CA TYR A 154 -13.01 -10.30 -7.93
C TYR A 154 -12.86 -11.25 -6.72
N LYS A 155 -13.05 -12.57 -6.88
CA LYS A 155 -12.87 -13.49 -5.73
C LYS A 155 -11.41 -13.58 -5.29
N LYS A 156 -10.46 -13.49 -6.23
CA LYS A 156 -9.02 -13.44 -5.92
C LYS A 156 -8.67 -12.11 -5.25
N TYR A 157 -9.28 -11.00 -5.68
CA TYR A 157 -9.06 -9.69 -5.06
C TYR A 157 -9.29 -9.72 -3.55
N VAL A 158 -10.38 -10.35 -3.07
CA VAL A 158 -10.63 -10.49 -1.62
C VAL A 158 -9.53 -11.28 -0.92
N SER A 159 -9.10 -12.41 -1.49
CA SER A 159 -8.04 -13.23 -0.90
C SER A 159 -6.68 -12.53 -0.89
N LEU A 160 -6.34 -11.82 -1.96
CA LEU A 160 -5.12 -11.03 -2.07
C LEU A 160 -5.11 -9.88 -1.05
N PHE A 161 -6.24 -9.17 -0.93
CA PHE A 161 -6.42 -8.13 0.08
C PHE A 161 -6.26 -8.66 1.51
N ALA A 162 -6.75 -9.86 1.80
CA ALA A 162 -6.58 -10.48 3.12
C ALA A 162 -5.10 -10.77 3.47
N ARG A 163 -4.25 -11.06 2.48
CA ARG A 163 -2.80 -11.27 2.70
C ARG A 163 -2.11 -10.00 3.18
N LEU A 164 -2.67 -8.83 2.88
CA LEU A 164 -2.18 -7.55 3.36
C LEU A 164 -2.33 -7.40 4.88
N LEU A 165 -3.08 -8.25 5.59
CA LEU A 165 -3.18 -8.17 7.06
C LEU A 165 -1.86 -8.47 7.78
N ALA A 166 -0.97 -9.25 7.14
CA ALA A 166 0.30 -9.65 7.72
C ALA A 166 1.20 -8.43 8.00
N HIS A 167 1.89 -8.46 9.15
CA HIS A 167 2.80 -7.39 9.54
C HIS A 167 3.97 -7.31 8.54
N PRO A 168 4.35 -6.10 8.05
CA PRO A 168 5.38 -5.94 7.02
C PRO A 168 6.73 -6.56 7.37
N LEU A 169 7.15 -6.48 8.64
CA LEU A 169 8.42 -7.09 9.12
C LEU A 169 8.35 -8.60 9.39
N GLN A 170 7.16 -9.19 9.49
CA GLN A 170 7.00 -10.60 9.90
C GLN A 170 6.57 -11.52 8.74
N ARG A 171 6.09 -10.92 7.65
CA ARG A 171 5.58 -11.66 6.50
C ARG A 171 6.72 -12.17 5.62
N LYS A 172 6.52 -13.33 5.00
CA LYS A 172 7.38 -13.81 3.91
C LYS A 172 6.84 -13.33 2.56
N VAL A 173 7.74 -12.88 1.69
CA VAL A 173 7.38 -12.33 0.37
C VAL A 173 7.14 -13.41 -0.70
N ASP A 174 7.65 -14.61 -0.47
CA ASP A 174 7.41 -15.82 -1.29
C ASP A 174 5.94 -16.31 -1.28
N GLY A 175 5.09 -15.69 -0.48
CA GLY A 175 3.65 -15.89 -0.52
C GLY A 175 3.16 -17.20 0.12
N TYR A 176 4.05 -17.99 0.70
CA TYR A 176 3.66 -19.08 1.59
C TYR A 176 3.37 -18.49 2.97
N LEU A 177 2.22 -18.85 3.54
CA LEU A 177 2.01 -18.75 4.98
C LEU A 177 2.91 -19.80 5.63
N GLY A 178 4.22 -19.53 5.70
CA GLY A 178 5.17 -20.38 6.40
C GLY A 178 4.88 -20.27 7.90
N LEU A 179 3.85 -20.97 8.37
CA LEU A 179 3.47 -21.14 9.77
C LEU A 179 4.46 -22.05 10.49
N GLU A 180 5.76 -21.86 10.25
CA GLU A 180 6.79 -22.49 11.06
C GLU A 180 7.25 -21.47 12.12
N PRO A 181 7.12 -21.80 13.42
CA PRO A 181 7.54 -20.89 14.48
C PRO A 181 9.06 -20.74 14.41
N HIS A 182 9.55 -19.60 13.94
CA HIS A 182 10.96 -19.26 14.05
C HIS A 182 11.15 -18.44 15.32
N GLY A 183 11.81 -19.03 16.31
CA GLY A 183 12.16 -18.40 17.60
C GLY A 183 13.26 -17.36 17.48
N GLY A 184 13.04 -16.33 16.65
CA GLY A 184 13.83 -15.10 16.66
C GLY A 184 13.23 -14.12 17.65
N LYS A 185 14.07 -13.36 18.37
CA LYS A 185 13.60 -12.24 19.19
C LYS A 185 12.79 -11.30 18.29
N GLN A 186 11.51 -11.22 18.58
CA GLN A 186 10.50 -10.53 17.80
C GLN A 186 10.54 -9.03 18.14
N ASP A 187 10.75 -8.18 17.14
CA ASP A 187 10.38 -6.75 17.22
C ASP A 187 8.84 -6.63 17.15
N ASP A 188 8.15 -7.24 18.13
CA ASP A 188 6.68 -7.35 18.22
C ASP A 188 6.01 -6.03 18.63
N ASP A 189 6.78 -4.98 18.92
CA ASP A 189 6.31 -3.76 19.58
C ASP A 189 6.40 -2.48 18.74
N MET A 190 6.81 -2.55 17.47
CA MET A 190 6.81 -1.35 16.61
C MET A 190 5.40 -1.01 16.14
N ASP A 191 5.03 0.25 16.32
CA ASP A 191 3.76 0.77 15.81
C ASP A 191 3.77 0.75 14.27
N VAL A 192 2.61 0.59 13.64
CA VAL A 192 2.53 0.58 12.18
C VAL A 192 1.55 1.63 11.71
N ILE A 193 2.03 2.49 10.81
CA ILE A 193 1.24 3.49 10.12
C ILE A 193 0.86 2.92 8.74
N GLU A 194 -0.41 2.61 8.57
CA GLU A 194 -0.97 2.10 7.33
C GLU A 194 -1.58 3.27 6.54
N VAL A 195 -0.98 3.63 5.41
CA VAL A 195 -1.51 4.62 4.47
C VAL A 195 -2.28 3.89 3.38
N LEU A 196 -3.60 4.11 3.34
CA LEU A 196 -4.57 3.43 2.47
C LEU A 196 -4.98 4.27 1.27
#